data_AF-A0A173UR99-F1
#
_entry.id   AF-A0A173UR99-F1
#
_cell.length_a   1.000
_cell.length_b   1.000
_cell.length_c   1.000
_cell.angle_alpha   90.00
_cell.angle_beta   90.00
_cell.angle_gamma   90.00
#
_symmetry.space_group_name_H-M   'P 1'
#
loop_
_entity.id
_entity.type
_entity.pdbx_description
1 polymer ?
#
loop_
_entity_poly.entity_id
_entity_poly.type
_entity_poly.pdbx_seq_one_letter_code
_entity_poly.pdbx_strand_id
1 'polypeptide(L)'
;MNFYDYEAEDAGFEILDFPCNQFGNQAPGTTEEIASFCDAKFGITFKLFSKIEVNGENTHPLYKYLKEQKGFGGFDPNHPLTPLLESGLYRTQPDFRNTPDIKWNFTKFLIDRDGNVVERFEPTTF
;
A
#
# COMPACT_ATOMS: atom_id res chain seq x y z
N MET A 1 -17.03 11.65 8.26
CA MET A 1 -17.41 11.37 6.87
C MET A 1 -16.18 11.65 6.02
N ASN A 2 -15.63 10.60 5.42
CA ASN A 2 -14.35 10.65 4.70
C ASN A 2 -14.61 10.83 3.19
N PHE A 3 -13.56 11.09 2.40
CA PHE A 3 -13.66 11.38 0.96
C PHE A 3 -14.33 10.26 0.14
N TYR A 4 -14.31 9.01 0.63
CA TYR A 4 -14.93 7.88 -0.08
C TYR A 4 -16.45 7.89 -0.02
N ASP A 5 -17.03 8.46 1.05
CA ASP A 5 -18.46 8.35 1.36
C ASP A 5 -19.37 9.22 0.47
N TYR A 6 -18.85 10.09 -0.42
CA TYR A 6 -19.69 11.03 -1.18
C TYR A 6 -19.62 10.93 -2.71
N GLU A 7 -18.55 10.38 -3.29
CA GLU A 7 -18.38 10.39 -4.76
C GLU A 7 -17.84 9.09 -5.40
N ALA A 8 -17.16 8.22 -4.63
CA ALA A 8 -16.45 7.07 -5.20
C ALA A 8 -17.26 5.77 -5.18
N GLU A 9 -17.98 5.48 -4.09
CA GLU A 9 -18.72 4.22 -3.94
C GLU A 9 -19.92 4.12 -4.91
N ASP A 10 -20.67 5.22 -5.09
CA ASP A 10 -21.77 5.31 -6.06
C ASP A 10 -21.30 5.13 -7.52
N ALA A 11 -20.02 5.41 -7.79
CA ALA A 11 -19.40 5.18 -9.10
C ALA A 11 -18.85 3.75 -9.29
N GLY A 12 -19.01 2.87 -8.28
CA GLY A 12 -18.52 1.50 -8.28
C GLY A 12 -17.01 1.40 -8.10
N PHE A 13 -16.40 2.32 -7.35
CA PHE A 13 -15.00 2.24 -6.94
C PHE A 13 -14.90 1.60 -5.55
N GLU A 14 -14.02 0.60 -5.42
CA GLU A 14 -13.77 -0.10 -4.16
C GLU A 14 -12.31 0.10 -3.71
N ILE A 15 -12.12 0.28 -2.41
CA ILE A 15 -10.80 0.15 -1.79
C ILE A 15 -10.72 -1.18 -1.07
N LEU A 16 -9.59 -1.85 -1.26
CA LEU A 16 -9.21 -3.06 -0.55
C LEU A 16 -7.96 -2.75 0.27
N ASP A 17 -8.07 -2.78 1.59
CA ASP A 17 -6.96 -2.51 2.50
C ASP A 17 -6.34 -3.81 3.02
N PHE A 18 -5.01 -3.90 2.94
CA PHE A 18 -4.23 -5.08 3.30
C PHE A 18 -3.17 -4.69 4.33
N PRO A 19 -3.43 -4.89 5.64
CA PRO A 19 -2.46 -4.59 6.68
C PRO A 19 -1.15 -5.36 6.47
N CYS A 20 -0.03 -4.68 6.71
CA CYS A 20 1.30 -5.27 6.60
C CYS A 20 2.24 -4.66 7.64
N ASN A 21 3.02 -5.49 8.33
CA ASN A 21 3.93 -5.03 9.39
C ASN A 21 5.39 -4.91 8.95
N GLN A 22 5.70 -5.16 7.67
CA GLN A 22 7.08 -5.21 7.16
C GLN A 22 7.78 -3.83 7.14
N PHE A 23 7.02 -2.73 7.30
CA PHE A 23 7.53 -1.37 7.18
C PHE A 23 7.47 -0.65 8.53
N GLY A 24 8.62 -0.60 9.21
CA GLY A 24 8.77 0.11 10.49
C GLY A 24 7.93 -0.44 11.65
N ASN A 25 7.45 -1.68 11.55
CA ASN A 25 6.54 -2.31 12.51
C ASN A 25 5.28 -1.45 12.81
N GLN A 26 4.74 -0.77 11.80
CA GLN A 26 3.62 0.17 11.95
C GLN A 26 2.25 -0.51 12.05
N ALA A 27 2.17 -1.84 11.90
CA ALA A 27 0.95 -2.65 12.08
C ALA A 27 1.21 -3.89 12.98
N PRO A 28 1.65 -3.69 14.24
CA PRO A 28 2.14 -4.78 15.08
C PRO A 28 1.02 -5.70 15.60
N GLY A 29 -0.21 -5.19 15.73
CA GLY A 29 -1.37 -5.93 16.27
C GLY A 29 -1.92 -7.03 15.35
N THR A 30 -2.90 -7.77 15.86
CA THR A 30 -3.67 -8.74 15.06
C THR A 30 -4.60 -8.03 14.07
N THR A 31 -5.13 -8.77 13.09
CA THR A 31 -6.12 -8.24 12.14
C THR A 31 -7.32 -7.62 12.88
N GLU A 32 -7.80 -8.29 13.92
CA GLU A 32 -8.97 -7.88 14.70
C GLU A 32 -8.69 -6.60 15.52
N GLU A 33 -7.49 -6.49 16.09
CA GLU A 33 -7.04 -5.29 16.81
C GLU A 33 -6.91 -4.09 15.85
N ILE A 34 -6.36 -4.31 14.65
CA ILE A 34 -6.23 -3.28 13.62
C ILE A 34 -7.61 -2.84 13.14
N ALA A 35 -8.51 -3.78 12.85
CA ALA A 35 -9.87 -3.48 12.43
C ALA A 35 -10.62 -2.65 13.47
N SER A 36 -10.57 -3.08 14.74
CA SER A 36 -11.22 -2.38 15.85
C SER A 36 -10.67 -0.97 16.05
N PHE A 37 -9.35 -0.79 15.92
CA PHE A 37 -8.73 0.53 16.02
C PHE A 37 -9.15 1.45 14.87
N CYS A 38 -9.14 0.95 13.63
CA CYS A 38 -9.50 1.75 12.46
C CYS A 38 -10.98 2.15 12.45
N ASP A 39 -11.87 1.23 12.81
CA ASP A 39 -13.30 1.51 12.92
C ASP A 39 -13.58 2.55 14.00
N ALA A 40 -13.09 2.32 15.23
CA ALA A 40 -13.33 3.21 16.37
C ALA A 40 -12.73 4.61 16.20
N LYS A 41 -11.61 4.75 15.49
CA LYS A 41 -10.87 6.02 15.40
C LYS A 41 -11.13 6.80 14.12
N PHE A 42 -11.35 6.12 13.00
CA PHE A 42 -11.38 6.76 11.68
C PHE A 42 -12.68 6.50 10.92
N GLY A 43 -13.57 5.61 11.42
CA GLY A 43 -14.83 5.29 10.77
C GLY A 43 -14.62 4.80 9.34
N ILE A 44 -13.70 3.86 9.16
CA ILE A 44 -13.39 3.30 7.84
C ILE A 44 -14.61 2.55 7.29
N THR A 45 -15.01 2.88 6.07
CA THR A 45 -16.14 2.26 5.37
C THR A 45 -15.69 1.22 4.34
N PHE A 46 -14.41 1.23 3.98
CA PHE A 46 -13.83 0.32 3.00
C PHE A 46 -13.42 -1.04 3.57
N LYS A 47 -13.27 -2.01 2.67
CA LYS A 47 -13.00 -3.41 3.03
C LYS A 47 -11.57 -3.60 3.53
N LEU A 48 -11.46 -4.01 4.78
CA LEU A 48 -10.20 -4.43 5.42
C LEU A 48 -10.03 -5.95 5.33
N PHE A 49 -8.85 -6.40 4.91
CA PHE A 49 -8.49 -7.82 4.85
C PHE A 49 -7.58 -8.22 6.02
N SER A 50 -7.30 -9.53 6.11
CA SER A 50 -6.30 -10.07 7.03
C SER A 50 -4.91 -9.51 6.75
N LYS A 51 -4.09 -9.40 7.80
CA LYS A 51 -2.67 -9.03 7.68
C LYS A 51 -1.92 -10.00 6.75
N ILE A 52 -1.11 -9.46 5.84
CA ILE A 52 -0.29 -10.23 4.90
C ILE A 52 1.15 -9.70 4.83
N GLU A 53 2.04 -10.51 4.26
CA GLU A 53 3.35 -10.06 3.79
C GLU A 53 3.29 -9.69 2.31
N VAL A 54 3.94 -8.60 1.93
CA VAL A 54 3.92 -8.05 0.56
C VAL A 54 5.28 -8.15 -0.13
N ASN A 55 6.33 -8.44 0.64
CA ASN A 55 7.70 -8.67 0.19
C ASN A 55 8.29 -9.94 0.82
N GLY A 56 9.43 -10.41 0.29
CA GLY A 56 10.16 -11.57 0.82
C GLY A 56 9.58 -12.93 0.41
N GLU A 57 10.10 -13.99 1.02
CA GLU A 57 9.75 -15.39 0.69
C GLU A 57 8.27 -15.71 0.92
N ASN A 58 7.65 -15.08 1.92
CA ASN A 58 6.24 -15.26 2.28
C ASN A 58 5.30 -14.27 1.58
N THR A 59 5.77 -13.56 0.54
CA THR A 59 4.95 -12.60 -0.21
C THR A 59 3.63 -13.25 -0.64
N HIS A 60 2.51 -12.61 -0.31
CA HIS A 60 1.19 -13.08 -0.72
C HIS A 60 1.07 -13.11 -2.26
N PRO A 61 0.45 -14.15 -2.87
CA PRO A 61 0.36 -14.28 -4.33
C PRO A 61 -0.21 -13.05 -5.05
N LEU A 62 -1.18 -12.36 -4.44
CA LEU A 62 -1.70 -11.09 -4.96
C LEU A 62 -0.58 -10.05 -5.13
N TYR A 63 0.22 -9.81 -4.09
CA TYR A 63 1.30 -8.81 -4.15
C TYR A 63 2.46 -9.26 -5.03
N LYS A 64 2.68 -10.58 -5.18
CA LYS A 64 3.58 -11.09 -6.21
C LYS A 64 3.10 -10.67 -7.59
N TYR A 65 1.84 -10.94 -7.92
CA TYR A 65 1.23 -10.56 -9.19
C TYR A 65 1.26 -9.03 -9.43
N LEU A 66 0.82 -8.23 -8.45
CA LEU A 66 0.80 -6.77 -8.58
C LEU A 66 2.20 -6.19 -8.86
N LYS A 67 3.22 -6.67 -8.15
CA LYS A 67 4.62 -6.27 -8.35
C LYS A 67 5.18 -6.70 -9.70
N GLU A 68 4.76 -7.85 -10.22
CA GLU A 68 5.12 -8.33 -11.55
C GLU A 68 4.47 -7.47 -12.66
N GLN A 69 3.22 -7.02 -12.47
CA GLN A 69 2.53 -6.16 -13.44
C GLN A 69 3.05 -4.72 -13.42
N LYS A 70 3.29 -4.16 -12.23
CA LYS A 70 3.77 -2.79 -12.04
C LYS A 70 4.87 -2.74 -10.98
N GLY A 71 6.11 -2.65 -11.45
CA GLY A 71 7.30 -2.48 -10.63
C GLY A 71 7.38 -1.09 -9.96
N PHE A 72 8.46 -0.83 -9.23
CA PHE A 72 8.65 0.44 -8.54
C PHE A 72 8.69 1.62 -9.52
N GLY A 73 7.79 2.59 -9.35
CA GLY A 73 7.64 3.74 -10.25
C GLY A 73 8.59 4.91 -9.96
N GLY A 74 9.31 4.86 -8.84
CA GLY A 74 10.10 5.98 -8.34
C GLY A 74 9.29 6.89 -7.41
N PHE A 75 9.96 7.54 -6.48
CA PHE A 75 9.33 8.54 -5.63
C PHE A 75 9.29 9.90 -6.33
N ASP A 76 8.23 10.69 -6.08
CA ASP A 76 8.19 12.08 -6.51
C ASP A 76 9.35 12.87 -5.86
N PRO A 77 10.29 13.44 -6.65
CA PRO A 77 11.43 14.17 -6.11
C PRO A 77 11.03 15.44 -5.34
N ASN A 78 9.84 16.00 -5.56
CA ASN A 78 9.37 17.21 -4.89
C ASN A 78 8.66 16.92 -3.57
N HIS A 79 8.36 15.66 -3.28
CA HIS A 79 7.64 15.28 -2.09
C HIS A 79 8.54 15.37 -0.84
N PRO A 80 8.11 16.03 0.25
CA PRO A 80 8.96 16.26 1.44
C PRO A 80 9.52 14.99 2.10
N LEU A 81 8.79 13.87 2.02
CA LEU A 81 9.24 12.57 2.55
C LEU A 81 10.25 11.83 1.67
N THR A 82 10.41 12.19 0.39
CA THR A 82 11.27 11.45 -0.55
C THR A 82 12.71 11.34 -0.07
N PRO A 83 13.39 12.42 0.37
CA PRO A 83 14.76 12.31 0.86
C PRO A 83 14.89 11.37 2.07
N LEU A 84 13.89 11.36 2.95
CA LEU A 84 13.90 10.49 4.14
C LEU A 84 13.72 9.02 3.75
N LEU A 85 12.76 8.72 2.87
CA LEU A 85 12.49 7.36 2.40
C LEU A 85 13.68 6.81 1.62
N GLU A 86 14.22 7.56 0.66
CA GLU A 86 15.39 7.13 -0.11
C GLU A 86 16.60 6.91 0.78
N SER A 87 16.89 7.84 1.70
CA SER A 87 17.99 7.70 2.65
C SER A 87 17.86 6.44 3.51
N GLY A 88 16.64 6.12 3.95
CA GLY A 88 16.34 4.88 4.67
C GLY A 88 16.58 3.64 3.82
N LEU A 89 16.05 3.61 2.60
CA LEU A 89 16.16 2.47 1.70
C LEU A 89 17.59 2.26 1.21
N TYR A 90 18.36 3.29 0.93
CA TYR A 90 19.78 3.14 0.58
C TYR A 90 20.60 2.45 1.68
N ARG A 91 20.20 2.59 2.95
CA ARG A 91 20.88 1.93 4.07
C ARG A 91 20.49 0.45 4.22
N THR A 92 19.24 0.10 3.92
CA THR A 92 18.67 -1.23 4.25
C THR A 92 18.47 -2.11 3.02
N GLN A 93 18.24 -1.51 1.86
CA GLN A 93 17.94 -2.13 0.58
C GLN A 93 18.66 -1.31 -0.52
N PRO A 94 20.00 -1.38 -0.64
CA PRO A 94 20.76 -0.49 -1.51
C PRO A 94 20.35 -0.59 -3.00
N ASP A 95 19.81 -1.74 -3.42
CA ASP A 95 19.34 -1.98 -4.78
C ASP A 95 17.83 -1.72 -4.98
N PHE A 96 17.16 -1.03 -4.04
CA PHE A 96 15.69 -0.89 -4.04
C PHE A 96 15.12 -0.37 -5.36
N ARG A 97 15.84 0.49 -6.10
CA ARG A 97 15.37 1.05 -7.37
C ARG A 97 15.19 0.01 -8.46
N ASN A 98 15.93 -1.10 -8.38
CA ASN A 98 15.92 -2.15 -9.40
C ASN A 98 15.04 -3.35 -8.99
N THR A 99 14.41 -3.31 -7.82
CA THR A 99 13.48 -4.35 -7.37
C THR A 99 12.03 -3.89 -7.45
N PRO A 100 11.08 -4.77 -7.77
CA PRO A 100 9.67 -4.42 -7.81
C PRO A 100 9.04 -4.34 -6.40
N ASP A 101 9.81 -4.60 -5.33
CA ASP A 101 9.31 -4.63 -3.96
C ASP A 101 8.57 -3.36 -3.54
N ILE A 102 7.61 -3.52 -2.63
CA ILE A 102 6.93 -2.42 -1.97
C ILE A 102 7.94 -1.72 -1.07
N LYS A 103 8.07 -0.39 -1.19
CA LYS A 103 9.13 0.34 -0.48
C LYS A 103 8.71 0.83 0.89
N TRP A 104 7.44 1.16 1.04
CA TRP A 104 6.88 1.66 2.29
C TRP A 104 5.36 1.50 2.33
N ASN A 105 4.79 1.77 3.51
CA ASN A 105 3.34 1.82 3.71
C ASN A 105 2.66 2.80 2.76
N PHE A 106 1.39 2.52 2.42
CA PHE A 106 0.56 3.33 1.51
C PHE A 106 1.04 3.37 0.05
N THR A 107 1.66 2.29 -0.43
CA THR A 107 1.73 2.03 -1.88
C THR A 107 0.37 1.55 -2.37
N LYS A 108 -0.14 2.10 -3.48
CA LYS A 108 -1.47 1.78 -4.02
C LYS A 108 -1.36 1.18 -5.42
N PHE A 109 -2.30 0.31 -5.76
CA PHE A 109 -2.47 -0.20 -7.12
C PHE A 109 -3.89 0.13 -7.57
N LEU A 110 -4.02 0.71 -8.76
CA LEU A 110 -5.31 0.89 -9.42
C LEU A 110 -5.57 -0.30 -10.32
N ILE A 111 -6.70 -0.95 -10.10
CA ILE A 111 -7.14 -2.13 -10.84
C ILE A 111 -8.46 -1.77 -11.52
N ASP A 112 -8.58 -2.04 -12.82
CA ASP A 112 -9.83 -1.82 -13.54
C ASP A 112 -10.83 -2.97 -13.32
N ARG A 113 -12.03 -2.84 -13.90
CA ARG A 113 -13.11 -3.83 -13.74
C ARG A 113 -12.84 -5.16 -14.42
N ASP A 114 -11.90 -5.21 -15.36
CA ASP A 114 -11.48 -6.43 -16.04
C ASP A 114 -10.33 -7.13 -15.29
N GLY A 115 -9.86 -6.54 -14.19
CA GLY A 115 -8.78 -7.05 -13.35
C GLY A 115 -7.39 -6.65 -13.82
N ASN A 116 -7.25 -5.72 -14.77
CA ASN A 116 -5.95 -5.26 -15.22
C ASN A 116 -5.35 -4.27 -14.21
N VAL A 117 -4.05 -4.41 -13.92
CA VAL A 117 -3.32 -3.46 -13.08
C VAL A 117 -2.97 -2.23 -13.92
N VAL A 118 -3.74 -1.17 -13.76
CA VAL A 118 -3.63 0.07 -14.54
C VAL A 118 -2.39 0.86 -14.13
N GLU A 119 -2.22 1.09 -12.82
CA GLU A 119 -1.16 1.93 -12.30
C GLU A 119 -0.75 1.54 -10.87
N ARG A 120 0.49 1.88 -10.52
CA ARG A 120 1.02 1.82 -9.16
C ARG A 120 1.39 3.22 -8.69
N PHE A 121 0.91 3.60 -7.52
CA PHE A 121 1.19 4.88 -6.88
C PHE A 121 2.05 4.68 -5.65
N GLU A 122 3.20 5.34 -5.62
CA GLU A 122 4.08 5.31 -4.46
C GLU A 122 3.51 6.17 -3.32
N PRO A 123 4.00 6.00 -2.08
CA PRO A 123 3.54 6.77 -0.92
C PRO A 123 3.73 8.28 -1.07
N THR A 124 4.57 8.71 -2.01
CA THR A 124 4.89 10.10 -2.32
C THR A 124 4.08 10.66 -3.49
N THR A 125 3.10 9.91 -4.01
CA THR A 125 2.15 10.44 -4.99
C THR A 125 0.95 11.06 -4.28
N PHE A 126 0.62 12.31 -4.64
CA PHE A 126 -0.56 13.05 -4.19
C PHE A 126 -1.54 13.27 -5.33
#